data_AF-A0A7S0WWE3-F1
#
_entry.id   AF-A0A7S0WWE3-F1
#
_cell.length_a   1.000
_cell.length_b   1.000
_cell.length_c   1.000
_cell.angle_alpha   90.00
_cell.angle_beta   90.00
_cell.angle_gamma   90.00
#
_symmetry.space_group_name_H-M   'P 1'
#
loop_
_entity.id
_entity.type
_entity.pdbx_description
1 polymer ?
#
loop_
_entity_poly.entity_id
_entity_poly.type
_entity_poly.pdbx_seq_one_letter_code
_entity_poly.pdbx_strand_id
1 'polypeptide(L)'
;MAVLLLVTASILWFGQSGAALQQHPFRTSLWKDNGAGESIAVDAGFESKGPKAQWITQPLDHFDAGYNKTWQQRYFVNSSFFDGTGPVFLCVGGEGTAIKSSVVTTGEVHCGLMMTMAAEKKALVFAVEHRYYGESVPTPDLSTKSLQWLSSRQALEDLSLFIVSMNEKYNLTSQNPWVSWGGSYPGMLAAWIRYKYPHLVYAAISSSAPVRAVANYQGYNDVVAYSLRAEDIGGSQDCLDSVRAAFAELGLLLATPDNLRDVENQFNVCDQRGHPLDVANNRKKLAEVASMAFTFQENDMACNKPGCNIAKVCSVMTDEARGQPLDRLADMVALASGGYCVDVDDSADVRALTNTTLKGGKARVWFYQTCTEFGFYQTCDPDSHCPFTSKPWMSTLESWYAQCELAYGVQDTAARVPRSNAHYGGDRPAGSRILFANGEVDPWRAASITTSLPHQPALVVKGASHHQWTHPPKPTDTAEVIEAREAITEQLNKWLDDMGNDDGRKPIDLI
;
A
#
# COMPACT_ATOMS: atom_id res chain seq x y z
N MET A 1 36.88 72.14 -0.74
CA MET A 1 37.29 71.13 -1.73
C MET A 1 36.69 69.81 -1.30
N ALA A 2 35.45 69.57 -1.72
CA ALA A 2 34.63 68.48 -1.25
C ALA A 2 34.18 67.64 -2.45
N VAL A 3 34.49 66.34 -2.34
CA VAL A 3 33.55 65.23 -2.49
C VAL A 3 32.86 65.02 -3.85
N LEU A 4 33.27 63.89 -4.45
CA LEU A 4 32.54 62.90 -5.26
C LEU A 4 31.66 63.39 -6.42
N LEU A 5 32.08 62.99 -7.63
CA LEU A 5 31.34 63.08 -8.88
C LEU A 5 30.31 61.96 -9.04
N LEU A 6 29.08 62.37 -9.32
CA LEU A 6 27.96 61.66 -9.94
C LEU A 6 28.27 61.27 -11.39
N VAL A 7 27.79 60.10 -11.86
CA VAL A 7 27.00 59.92 -13.11
C VAL A 7 26.09 58.69 -12.97
N THR A 8 24.89 58.84 -13.56
CA THR A 8 23.62 58.10 -13.50
C THR A 8 23.41 56.99 -14.56
N ALA A 9 22.44 56.08 -14.28
CA ALA A 9 21.50 55.37 -15.20
C ALA A 9 22.05 54.29 -16.17
N SER A 10 21.43 53.14 -16.50
CA SER A 10 20.14 52.49 -16.17
C SER A 10 20.11 51.03 -16.69
N ILE A 11 19.46 50.13 -15.94
CA ILE A 11 18.62 48.95 -16.32
C ILE A 11 19.27 47.77 -17.10
N LEU A 12 19.29 46.58 -16.47
CA LEU A 12 18.61 45.35 -16.94
C LEU A 12 18.65 44.23 -15.87
N TRP A 13 17.44 43.86 -15.42
CA TRP A 13 16.96 42.57 -14.91
C TRP A 13 17.97 41.53 -14.37
N PHE A 14 17.91 41.26 -13.05
CA PHE A 14 18.26 39.95 -12.47
C PHE A 14 17.17 39.53 -11.49
N GLY A 15 16.58 38.36 -11.77
CA GLY A 15 15.60 37.68 -10.92
C GLY A 15 16.24 37.24 -9.61
N GLN A 16 15.53 37.47 -8.52
CA GLN A 16 15.89 36.99 -7.20
C GLN A 16 15.50 35.52 -7.04
N SER A 17 16.52 34.68 -6.92
CA SER A 17 16.42 33.35 -6.34
C SER A 17 16.22 33.47 -4.82
N GLY A 18 14.97 33.39 -4.37
CA GLY A 18 14.62 33.09 -2.99
C GLY A 18 14.61 31.58 -2.81
N ALA A 19 15.60 31.04 -2.11
CA ALA A 19 15.69 29.63 -1.78
C ALA A 19 14.52 29.24 -0.85
N ALA A 20 13.50 28.60 -1.41
CA ALA A 20 12.55 27.80 -0.66
C ALA A 20 13.26 26.50 -0.24
N LEU A 21 13.28 26.21 1.05
CA LEU A 21 13.64 24.89 1.59
C LEU A 21 12.67 23.84 1.02
N GLN A 22 13.05 23.24 -0.10
CA GLN A 22 12.42 22.05 -0.65
C GLN A 22 12.57 20.91 0.36
N GLN A 23 11.45 20.32 0.77
CA GLN A 23 11.48 19.12 1.60
C GLN A 23 12.09 17.97 0.81
N HIS A 24 13.12 17.34 1.40
CA HIS A 24 13.91 16.27 0.79
C HIS A 24 13.05 15.05 0.40
N PRO A 25 13.18 14.55 -0.84
CA PRO A 25 12.41 13.39 -1.32
C PRO A 25 12.90 12.03 -0.75
N PHE A 26 13.99 12.01 0.01
CA PHE A 26 14.56 10.81 0.65
C PHE A 26 14.47 10.83 2.18
N ARG A 27 13.30 11.22 2.73
CA ARG A 27 12.93 10.81 4.09
C ARG A 27 12.49 9.35 4.05
N THR A 28 13.46 8.45 4.10
CA THR A 28 13.23 7.01 4.16
C THR A 28 12.68 6.64 5.53
N SER A 29 11.38 6.80 5.74
CA SER A 29 10.72 6.05 6.80
C SER A 29 10.47 4.61 6.35
N LEU A 30 10.51 3.65 7.27
CA LEU A 30 10.08 2.25 7.06
C LEU A 30 8.74 2.14 6.32
N TRP A 31 7.95 3.21 6.38
CA TRP A 31 6.65 3.42 5.77
C TRP A 31 6.85 4.21 4.48
N LYS A 32 7.49 3.61 3.46
CA LYS A 32 7.52 4.23 2.13
C LYS A 32 6.06 4.50 1.72
N ASP A 33 5.80 5.76 1.38
CA ASP A 33 4.58 6.19 0.73
C ASP A 33 4.43 5.40 -0.59
N ASN A 34 3.55 4.40 -0.64
CA ASN A 34 3.17 3.67 -1.86
C ASN A 34 2.26 4.51 -2.78
N GLY A 35 2.58 5.79 -2.92
CA GLY A 35 1.84 6.74 -3.72
C GLY A 35 2.78 7.78 -4.26
N ALA A 36 3.45 7.47 -5.37
CA ALA A 36 4.08 8.48 -6.21
C ALA A 36 3.00 9.46 -6.70
N GLY A 37 2.83 10.55 -5.95
CA GLY A 37 2.05 11.71 -6.32
C GLY A 37 2.86 12.93 -5.95
N GLU A 38 3.55 13.51 -6.94
CA GLU A 38 4.27 14.77 -6.81
C GLU A 38 3.38 15.83 -6.14
N SER A 39 3.89 16.44 -5.07
CA SER A 39 3.30 17.65 -4.51
C SER A 39 3.61 18.82 -5.44
N ILE A 40 2.76 19.03 -6.45
CA ILE A 40 2.74 20.30 -7.17
C ILE A 40 2.08 21.34 -6.26
N ALA A 41 2.76 22.47 -6.08
CA ALA A 41 2.29 23.61 -5.31
C ALA A 41 0.84 23.97 -5.71
N VAL A 42 0.04 24.28 -4.69
CA VAL A 42 -1.35 24.68 -4.83
C VAL A 42 -1.40 26.05 -5.49
N ASP A 43 -1.46 26.08 -6.82
CA ASP A 43 -1.93 27.25 -7.54
C ASP A 43 -3.46 27.26 -7.42
N ALA A 44 -3.96 28.25 -6.68
CA ALA A 44 -5.37 28.47 -6.49
C ALA A 44 -6.00 28.87 -7.83
N GLY A 45 -6.46 27.90 -8.62
CA GLY A 45 -7.05 28.21 -9.92
C GLY A 45 -7.53 27.07 -10.83
N PHE A 46 -7.51 25.80 -10.42
CA PHE A 46 -8.10 24.71 -11.22
C PHE A 46 -9.33 24.12 -10.53
N GLU A 47 -10.52 24.48 -10.99
CA GLU A 47 -11.73 23.72 -10.69
C GLU A 47 -11.56 22.28 -11.19
N SER A 48 -11.57 21.31 -10.28
CA SER A 48 -11.45 19.89 -10.63
C SER A 48 -12.67 19.45 -11.44
N LYS A 49 -12.47 18.94 -12.66
CA LYS A 49 -13.51 18.40 -13.58
C LYS A 49 -14.20 17.09 -13.09
N GLY A 50 -14.24 16.83 -11.79
CA GLY A 50 -14.79 15.59 -11.22
C GLY A 50 -15.90 15.84 -10.20
N PRO A 51 -16.64 14.78 -9.78
CA PRO A 51 -17.64 14.90 -8.73
C PRO A 51 -17.07 15.53 -7.46
N LYS A 52 -17.85 16.41 -6.83
CA LYS A 52 -17.46 17.05 -5.55
C LYS A 52 -17.49 16.02 -4.42
N ALA A 53 -16.56 16.14 -3.48
CA ALA A 53 -16.57 15.34 -2.25
C ALA A 53 -17.92 15.47 -1.53
N GLN A 54 -18.43 14.34 -1.06
CA GLN A 54 -19.62 14.24 -0.24
C GLN A 54 -19.26 13.67 1.13
N TRP A 55 -20.16 13.83 2.09
CA TRP A 55 -19.93 13.42 3.47
C TRP A 55 -21.13 12.69 4.03
N ILE A 56 -20.88 11.60 4.76
CA ILE A 56 -21.89 10.86 5.52
C ILE A 56 -21.55 10.98 7.01
N THR A 57 -22.58 11.15 7.84
CA THR A 57 -22.43 11.11 9.29
C THR A 57 -22.31 9.65 9.74
N GLN A 58 -21.21 9.32 10.39
CA GLN A 58 -20.91 8.00 10.94
C GLN A 58 -20.87 8.05 12.48
N PRO A 59 -21.33 7.01 13.18
CA PRO A 59 -20.95 6.77 14.58
C PRO A 59 -19.43 6.70 14.74
N LEU A 60 -18.91 7.28 15.83
CA LEU A 60 -17.50 7.14 16.17
C LEU A 60 -17.19 5.70 16.60
N ASP A 61 -18.10 5.12 17.39
CA ASP A 61 -18.02 3.76 17.87
C ASP A 61 -19.29 2.98 17.53
N HIS A 62 -19.18 2.00 16.63
CA HIS A 62 -20.31 1.14 16.25
C HIS A 62 -20.58 0.02 17.26
N PHE A 63 -19.68 -0.20 18.23
CA PHE A 63 -19.76 -1.31 19.19
C PHE A 63 -20.11 -0.84 20.61
N ASP A 64 -20.22 0.47 20.85
CA ASP A 64 -20.74 1.06 22.09
C ASP A 64 -21.98 1.90 21.80
N ALA A 65 -23.16 1.28 21.94
CA ALA A 65 -24.45 1.94 21.72
C ALA A 65 -24.74 3.10 22.69
N GLY A 66 -24.01 3.22 23.80
CA GLY A 66 -24.11 4.36 24.71
C GLY A 66 -23.28 5.56 24.25
N TYR A 67 -22.41 5.39 23.25
CA TYR A 67 -21.47 6.40 22.81
C TYR A 67 -21.96 7.17 21.57
N ASN A 68 -22.80 8.18 21.81
CA ASN A 68 -23.51 8.93 20.75
C ASN A 68 -22.65 9.95 19.97
N LYS A 69 -21.33 9.80 19.94
CA LYS A 69 -20.47 10.70 19.14
C LYS A 69 -20.48 10.29 17.68
N THR A 70 -20.50 11.28 16.80
CA THR A 70 -20.46 11.09 15.36
C THR A 70 -19.31 11.86 14.73
N TRP A 71 -19.01 11.52 13.48
CA TRP A 71 -17.99 12.17 12.66
C TRP A 71 -18.40 12.11 11.18
N GLN A 72 -17.68 12.86 10.33
CA GLN A 72 -17.99 12.92 8.89
C GLN A 72 -17.00 12.06 8.10
N GLN A 73 -17.52 11.03 7.43
CA GLN A 73 -16.75 10.20 6.51
C GLN A 73 -16.91 10.70 5.08
N ARG A 74 -15.80 10.84 4.37
CA ARG A 74 -15.77 11.33 3.00
C ARG A 74 -16.08 10.22 2.01
N TYR A 75 -16.84 10.56 0.97
CA TYR A 75 -17.04 9.69 -0.19
C TYR A 75 -17.18 10.49 -1.48
N PHE A 76 -17.01 9.81 -2.61
CA PHE A 76 -17.31 10.32 -3.95
C PHE A 76 -18.34 9.42 -4.61
N VAL A 77 -19.14 10.01 -5.50
CA VAL A 77 -20.17 9.29 -6.27
C VAL A 77 -20.10 9.70 -7.73
N ASN A 78 -20.26 8.73 -8.62
CA ASN A 78 -20.53 8.96 -10.03
C ASN A 78 -21.79 8.20 -10.43
N SER A 79 -22.83 8.97 -10.74
CA SER A 79 -24.14 8.46 -11.17
C SER A 79 -24.39 8.67 -12.67
N SER A 80 -23.38 9.10 -13.45
CA SER A 80 -23.57 9.46 -14.87
C SER A 80 -23.98 8.29 -15.76
N PHE A 81 -23.73 7.05 -15.34
CA PHE A 81 -24.13 5.83 -16.07
C PHE A 81 -25.40 5.18 -15.52
N PHE A 82 -25.86 5.60 -14.35
CA PHE A 82 -26.92 4.91 -13.62
C PHE A 82 -28.30 5.36 -14.09
N ASP A 83 -29.10 4.42 -14.58
CA ASP A 83 -30.49 4.65 -15.01
C ASP A 83 -31.53 4.08 -14.04
N GLY A 84 -31.09 3.59 -12.87
CA GLY A 84 -31.94 2.93 -11.87
C GLY A 84 -31.90 1.41 -11.91
N THR A 85 -31.39 0.80 -12.99
CA THR A 85 -31.47 -0.66 -13.19
C THR A 85 -30.17 -1.42 -12.94
N GLY A 86 -29.03 -0.72 -12.96
CA GLY A 86 -27.72 -1.34 -12.83
C GLY A 86 -27.33 -1.74 -11.40
N PRO A 87 -26.18 -2.43 -11.25
CA PRO A 87 -25.58 -2.73 -9.96
C PRO A 87 -24.99 -1.46 -9.34
N VAL A 88 -24.55 -1.59 -8.09
CA VAL A 88 -23.81 -0.55 -7.38
C VAL A 88 -22.38 -1.02 -7.20
N PHE A 89 -21.42 -0.26 -7.71
CA PHE A 89 -20.00 -0.55 -7.55
C PHE A 89 -19.41 0.30 -6.43
N LEU A 90 -18.78 -0.36 -5.47
CA LEU A 90 -18.17 0.26 -4.31
C LEU A 90 -16.66 0.06 -4.33
N CYS A 91 -15.92 1.11 -4.65
CA CYS A 91 -14.48 1.16 -4.43
C CYS A 91 -14.20 1.45 -2.95
N VAL A 92 -13.61 0.46 -2.28
CA VAL A 92 -13.27 0.56 -0.85
C VAL A 92 -11.93 1.29 -0.71
N GLY A 93 -11.89 2.33 0.13
CA GLY A 93 -10.65 3.01 0.52
C GLY A 93 -9.93 2.28 1.65
N GLY A 94 -8.64 2.57 1.82
CA GLY A 94 -7.80 1.97 2.85
C GLY A 94 -6.60 2.86 3.21
N GLU A 95 -5.44 2.25 3.37
CA GLU A 95 -4.19 2.78 3.92
C GLU A 95 -3.43 3.78 3.03
N GLY A 96 -4.13 4.43 2.12
CA GLY A 96 -3.55 5.21 1.04
C GLY A 96 -3.57 6.73 1.24
N THR A 97 -3.22 7.42 0.15
CA THR A 97 -3.52 8.84 0.02
C THR A 97 -5.02 9.10 0.09
N ALA A 98 -5.37 10.33 0.45
CA ALA A 98 -6.75 10.77 0.50
C ALA A 98 -7.43 10.47 -0.85
N ILE A 99 -8.57 9.77 -0.83
CA ILE A 99 -9.26 9.43 -2.08
C ILE A 99 -9.68 10.72 -2.79
N LYS A 100 -9.64 10.71 -4.12
CA LYS A 100 -9.97 11.86 -4.97
C LYS A 100 -11.15 11.51 -5.87
N SER A 101 -11.70 12.52 -6.53
CA SER A 101 -12.74 12.31 -7.53
C SER A 101 -12.30 11.43 -8.70
N SER A 102 -10.99 11.29 -8.96
CA SER A 102 -10.45 10.37 -9.97
C SER A 102 -10.84 8.90 -9.73
N VAL A 103 -11.10 8.51 -8.48
CA VAL A 103 -11.49 7.12 -8.16
C VAL A 103 -12.82 6.72 -8.81
N VAL A 104 -13.76 7.67 -8.92
CA VAL A 104 -15.08 7.41 -9.52
C VAL A 104 -15.17 7.89 -10.98
N THR A 105 -14.06 8.36 -11.57
CA THR A 105 -14.03 8.79 -12.98
C THR A 105 -13.04 7.99 -13.82
N THR A 106 -11.83 7.75 -13.33
CA THR A 106 -10.79 6.94 -14.00
C THR A 106 -10.51 5.63 -13.27
N GLY A 107 -10.86 5.54 -11.99
CA GLY A 107 -10.63 4.34 -11.17
C GLY A 107 -9.27 4.32 -10.47
N GLU A 108 -8.56 5.43 -10.41
CA GLU A 108 -7.40 5.55 -9.53
C GLU A 108 -7.81 5.35 -8.06
N VAL A 109 -7.03 4.75 -7.19
CA VAL A 109 -5.70 4.16 -7.39
C VAL A 109 -5.79 2.66 -7.70
N HIS A 110 -6.86 1.95 -7.31
CA HIS A 110 -7.01 0.48 -7.40
C HIS A 110 -8.39 0.00 -7.88
N CYS A 111 -9.14 0.82 -8.61
CA CYS A 111 -10.50 0.53 -9.07
C CYS A 111 -10.72 0.87 -10.57
N GLY A 112 -9.65 0.86 -11.37
CA GLY A 112 -9.66 1.09 -12.82
C GLY A 112 -10.51 0.07 -13.56
N LEU A 113 -10.34 -1.22 -13.28
CA LEU A 113 -11.15 -2.28 -13.88
C LEU A 113 -12.66 -2.08 -13.61
N MET A 114 -13.02 -1.75 -12.36
CA MET A 114 -14.39 -1.40 -11.98
C MET A 114 -14.95 -0.27 -12.86
N MET A 115 -14.17 0.79 -13.10
CA MET A 115 -14.59 1.92 -13.93
C MET A 115 -14.73 1.56 -15.41
N THR A 116 -13.93 0.63 -15.94
CA THR A 116 -14.09 0.16 -17.34
C THR A 116 -15.42 -0.55 -17.57
N MET A 117 -15.99 -1.17 -16.53
CA MET A 117 -17.27 -1.87 -16.58
C MET A 117 -18.47 -0.96 -16.27
N ALA A 118 -18.26 0.19 -15.62
CA ALA A 118 -19.33 0.99 -15.04
C ALA A 118 -20.37 1.47 -16.07
N ALA A 119 -19.94 1.88 -17.27
CA ALA A 119 -20.85 2.35 -18.32
C ALA A 119 -21.70 1.21 -18.91
N GLU A 120 -21.07 0.09 -19.27
CA GLU A 120 -21.77 -1.08 -19.83
C GLU A 120 -22.78 -1.64 -18.84
N LYS A 121 -22.42 -1.71 -17.55
CA LYS A 121 -23.30 -2.21 -16.50
C LYS A 121 -24.32 -1.18 -16.01
N LYS A 122 -24.27 0.06 -16.51
CA LYS A 122 -25.11 1.17 -16.04
C LYS A 122 -24.98 1.35 -14.52
N ALA A 123 -23.77 1.20 -13.99
CA ALA A 123 -23.53 1.11 -12.56
C ALA A 123 -23.63 2.48 -11.87
N LEU A 124 -24.16 2.48 -10.65
CA LEU A 124 -23.94 3.57 -9.70
C LEU A 124 -22.60 3.35 -9.00
N VAL A 125 -21.68 4.30 -9.07
CA VAL A 125 -20.32 4.12 -8.55
C VAL A 125 -20.09 4.97 -7.31
N PHE A 126 -19.58 4.35 -6.25
CA PHE A 126 -19.12 5.01 -5.04
C PHE A 126 -17.64 4.71 -4.76
N ALA A 127 -16.96 5.69 -4.16
CA ALA A 127 -15.68 5.48 -3.51
C ALA A 127 -15.77 6.02 -2.08
N VAL A 128 -15.45 5.18 -1.08
CA VAL A 128 -15.62 5.53 0.33
C VAL A 128 -14.27 5.56 1.03
N GLU A 129 -13.96 6.67 1.70
CA GLU A 129 -12.69 6.83 2.39
C GLU A 129 -12.69 6.10 3.73
N HIS A 130 -11.57 5.49 4.07
CA HIS A 130 -11.41 4.78 5.33
C HIS A 130 -11.28 5.75 6.51
N ARG A 131 -11.86 5.40 7.67
CA ARG A 131 -11.66 6.15 8.92
C ARG A 131 -10.17 6.34 9.24
N TYR A 132 -9.79 7.52 9.73
CA TYR A 132 -8.41 7.96 10.01
C TYR A 132 -7.49 8.17 8.79
N TYR A 133 -7.97 7.95 7.57
CA TYR A 133 -7.20 8.22 6.35
C TYR A 133 -7.77 9.40 5.59
N GLY A 134 -6.90 10.06 4.82
CA GLY A 134 -7.27 11.23 4.02
C GLY A 134 -7.86 12.36 4.86
N GLU A 135 -9.08 12.77 4.52
CA GLU A 135 -9.82 13.81 5.26
C GLU A 135 -10.88 13.21 6.20
N SER A 136 -10.99 11.88 6.24
CA SER A 136 -11.94 11.11 7.05
C SER A 136 -11.38 10.83 8.44
N VAL A 137 -11.05 11.89 9.19
CA VAL A 137 -10.40 11.78 10.50
C VAL A 137 -11.42 12.05 11.62
N PRO A 138 -11.80 11.02 12.41
CA PRO A 138 -12.85 11.17 13.44
C PRO A 138 -12.42 11.92 14.70
N THR A 139 -11.12 12.05 14.96
CA THR A 139 -10.56 12.56 16.21
C THR A 139 -9.68 13.80 16.00
N PRO A 140 -9.51 14.67 17.01
CA PRO A 140 -8.65 15.85 16.90
C PRO A 140 -7.16 15.55 16.73
N ASP A 141 -6.72 14.36 17.11
CA ASP A 141 -5.33 13.90 17.05
C ASP A 141 -5.23 12.40 16.78
N LEU A 142 -4.00 11.90 16.65
CA LEU A 142 -3.63 10.49 16.49
C LEU A 142 -2.97 9.93 17.75
N SER A 143 -3.31 10.45 18.93
CA SER A 143 -2.88 9.82 20.18
C SER A 143 -3.39 8.38 20.26
N THR A 144 -2.71 7.51 21.00
CA THR A 144 -3.16 6.10 21.14
C THR A 144 -4.60 6.00 21.64
N LYS A 145 -5.02 6.92 22.52
CA LYS A 145 -6.41 7.02 22.98
C LYS A 145 -7.36 7.36 21.83
N SER A 146 -6.98 8.28 20.96
CA SER A 146 -7.77 8.60 19.76
C SER A 146 -7.78 7.45 18.76
N LEU A 147 -6.70 6.69 18.61
CA LEU A 147 -6.61 5.57 17.67
C LEU A 147 -7.41 4.34 18.11
N GLN A 148 -7.98 4.30 19.31
CA GLN A 148 -8.77 3.14 19.78
C GLN A 148 -9.97 2.79 18.88
N TRP A 149 -10.49 3.75 18.10
CA TRP A 149 -11.57 3.52 17.13
C TRP A 149 -11.06 3.22 15.71
N LEU A 150 -9.75 3.11 15.51
CA LEU A 150 -9.14 2.62 14.28
C LEU A 150 -9.04 1.10 14.35
N SER A 151 -9.97 0.42 13.68
CA SER A 151 -9.89 -1.02 13.44
C SER A 151 -10.63 -1.37 12.16
N SER A 152 -10.25 -2.48 11.54
CA SER A 152 -10.97 -3.03 10.39
C SER A 152 -12.42 -3.39 10.72
N ARG A 153 -12.70 -3.80 11.97
CA ARG A 153 -14.08 -4.06 12.43
C ARG A 153 -14.93 -2.79 12.37
N GLN A 154 -14.43 -1.69 12.90
CA GLN A 154 -15.14 -0.41 12.85
C GLN A 154 -15.28 0.12 11.41
N ALA A 155 -14.26 -0.06 10.57
CA ALA A 155 -14.31 0.33 9.17
C ALA A 155 -15.33 -0.47 8.36
N LEU A 156 -15.51 -1.76 8.65
CA LEU A 156 -16.56 -2.56 8.04
C LEU A 156 -17.96 -2.10 8.44
N GLU A 157 -18.15 -1.64 9.68
CA GLU A 157 -19.42 -1.03 10.10
C GLU A 157 -19.66 0.35 9.46
N ASP A 158 -18.61 1.13 9.19
CA ASP A 158 -18.77 2.35 8.39
C ASP A 158 -19.29 2.04 6.99
N LEU A 159 -18.73 1.01 6.35
CA LEU A 159 -19.15 0.55 5.02
C LEU A 159 -20.57 -0.03 5.06
N SER A 160 -20.93 -0.79 6.10
CA SER A 160 -22.27 -1.35 6.26
C SER A 160 -23.32 -0.24 6.37
N LEU A 161 -23.10 0.75 7.23
CA LEU A 161 -23.99 1.90 7.39
C LEU A 161 -24.04 2.77 6.13
N PHE A 162 -22.90 2.92 5.44
CA PHE A 162 -22.84 3.65 4.17
C PHE A 162 -23.76 3.00 3.13
N ILE A 163 -23.67 1.68 2.95
CA ILE A 163 -24.49 0.93 2.00
C ILE A 163 -25.99 1.11 2.32
N VAL A 164 -26.38 0.93 3.58
CA VAL A 164 -27.77 1.11 4.01
C VAL A 164 -28.26 2.53 3.73
N SER A 165 -27.46 3.54 4.07
CA SER A 165 -27.82 4.95 3.85
C SER A 165 -27.92 5.32 2.37
N MET A 166 -27.05 4.75 1.52
CA MET A 166 -27.12 4.97 0.07
C MET A 166 -28.29 4.22 -0.56
N ASN A 167 -28.68 3.05 -0.02
CA ASN A 167 -29.89 2.37 -0.47
C ASN A 167 -31.13 3.23 -0.27
N GLU A 168 -31.28 3.85 0.90
CA GLU A 168 -32.38 4.78 1.17
C GLU A 168 -32.29 6.03 0.28
N LYS A 169 -31.10 6.65 0.20
CA LYS A 169 -30.91 7.90 -0.55
C LYS A 169 -31.19 7.76 -2.05
N TYR A 170 -30.88 6.60 -2.64
CA TYR A 170 -31.02 6.35 -4.08
C TYR A 170 -32.18 5.42 -4.44
N ASN A 171 -33.04 5.06 -3.48
CA ASN A 171 -34.15 4.10 -3.65
C ASN A 171 -33.69 2.76 -4.25
N LEU A 172 -32.52 2.27 -3.81
CA LEU A 172 -31.94 1.02 -4.31
C LEU A 172 -32.64 -0.17 -3.66
N THR A 173 -32.84 -1.22 -4.44
CA THR A 173 -33.54 -2.43 -3.99
C THR A 173 -32.65 -3.65 -4.13
N SER A 174 -33.17 -4.83 -3.81
CA SER A 174 -32.50 -6.12 -4.08
C SER A 174 -32.14 -6.33 -5.56
N GLN A 175 -32.74 -5.57 -6.47
CA GLN A 175 -32.41 -5.58 -7.91
C GLN A 175 -31.13 -4.79 -8.26
N ASN A 176 -30.58 -4.01 -7.32
CA ASN A 176 -29.35 -3.24 -7.50
C ASN A 176 -28.22 -3.85 -6.65
N PRO A 177 -27.58 -4.94 -7.10
CA PRO A 177 -26.57 -5.61 -6.30
C PRO A 177 -25.34 -4.76 -6.06
N TRP A 178 -24.89 -4.72 -4.81
CA TRP A 178 -23.61 -4.12 -4.44
C TRP A 178 -22.44 -5.04 -4.73
N VAL A 179 -21.42 -4.51 -5.42
CA VAL A 179 -20.16 -5.20 -5.67
C VAL A 179 -19.03 -4.38 -5.07
N SER A 180 -18.29 -4.94 -4.11
CA SER A 180 -17.15 -4.28 -3.48
C SER A 180 -15.84 -4.57 -4.23
N TRP A 181 -14.98 -3.56 -4.33
CA TRP A 181 -13.69 -3.62 -5.02
C TRP A 181 -12.60 -3.03 -4.14
N GLY A 182 -11.42 -3.64 -4.16
CA GLY A 182 -10.25 -3.12 -3.46
C GLY A 182 -8.93 -3.80 -3.86
N GLY A 183 -7.84 -3.06 -3.75
CA GLY A 183 -6.45 -3.56 -3.81
C GLY A 183 -5.81 -3.57 -2.42
N SER A 184 -4.83 -4.43 -2.12
CA SER A 184 -4.12 -4.44 -0.82
C SER A 184 -5.08 -4.61 0.38
N TYR A 185 -4.91 -3.86 1.47
CA TYR A 185 -5.82 -3.80 2.61
C TYR A 185 -7.26 -3.38 2.23
N PRO A 186 -7.51 -2.42 1.32
CA PRO A 186 -8.85 -2.21 0.80
C PRO A 186 -9.42 -3.45 0.11
N GLY A 187 -8.59 -4.29 -0.49
CA GLY A 187 -8.97 -5.61 -1.00
C GLY A 187 -9.34 -6.59 0.11
N MET A 188 -8.69 -6.54 1.27
CA MET A 188 -9.07 -7.30 2.46
C MET A 188 -10.46 -6.86 2.94
N LEU A 189 -10.69 -5.55 3.07
CA LEU A 189 -11.99 -4.99 3.45
C LEU A 189 -13.09 -5.32 2.43
N ALA A 190 -12.80 -5.26 1.13
CA ALA A 190 -13.74 -5.62 0.07
C ALA A 190 -14.19 -7.09 0.19
N ALA A 191 -13.28 -8.02 0.47
CA ALA A 191 -13.62 -9.41 0.75
C ALA A 191 -14.40 -9.55 2.06
N TRP A 192 -13.93 -8.89 3.13
CA TRP A 192 -14.52 -9.04 4.46
C TRP A 192 -15.91 -8.45 4.58
N ILE A 193 -16.23 -7.35 3.88
CA ILE A 193 -17.59 -6.81 3.87
C ILE A 193 -18.57 -7.78 3.19
N ARG A 194 -18.15 -8.47 2.11
CA ARG A 194 -18.95 -9.54 1.50
C ARG A 194 -19.09 -10.74 2.42
N TYR A 195 -18.02 -11.12 3.12
CA TYR A 195 -18.05 -12.24 4.07
C TYR A 195 -18.95 -11.95 5.29
N LYS A 196 -18.85 -10.76 5.88
CA LYS A 196 -19.55 -10.40 7.12
C LYS A 196 -20.97 -9.88 6.90
N TYR A 197 -21.22 -9.21 5.77
CA TYR A 197 -22.51 -8.64 5.42
C TYR A 197 -22.96 -9.14 4.04
N PRO A 198 -23.09 -10.47 3.83
CA PRO A 198 -23.51 -11.04 2.55
C PRO A 198 -24.94 -10.66 2.15
N HIS A 199 -25.73 -10.12 3.08
CA HIS A 199 -27.05 -9.56 2.86
C HIS A 199 -27.02 -8.12 2.31
N LEU A 200 -25.89 -7.41 2.43
CA LEU A 200 -25.70 -6.05 1.89
C LEU A 200 -24.87 -6.05 0.61
N VAL A 201 -23.80 -6.85 0.57
CA VAL A 201 -22.85 -6.89 -0.56
C VAL A 201 -23.04 -8.20 -1.30
N TYR A 202 -23.35 -8.17 -2.59
CA TYR A 202 -23.64 -9.35 -3.41
C TYR A 202 -22.38 -10.11 -3.84
N ALA A 203 -21.32 -9.38 -4.22
CA ALA A 203 -20.05 -9.95 -4.66
C ALA A 203 -18.87 -9.04 -4.27
N ALA A 204 -17.65 -9.59 -4.25
CA ALA A 204 -16.44 -8.85 -3.99
C ALA A 204 -15.30 -9.23 -4.94
N ILE A 205 -14.57 -8.24 -5.42
CA ILE A 205 -13.32 -8.41 -6.16
C ILE A 205 -12.18 -7.93 -5.25
N SER A 206 -11.41 -8.89 -4.74
CA SER A 206 -10.33 -8.72 -3.78
C SER A 206 -9.00 -8.91 -4.49
N SER A 207 -8.27 -7.82 -4.70
CA SER A 207 -7.03 -7.83 -5.49
C SER A 207 -5.80 -7.65 -4.61
N SER A 208 -4.84 -8.56 -4.72
CA SER A 208 -3.57 -8.57 -3.97
C SER A 208 -3.75 -8.33 -2.48
N ALA A 209 -4.78 -8.97 -1.93
CA ALA A 209 -5.22 -8.76 -0.56
C ALA A 209 -4.61 -9.81 0.38
N PRO A 210 -3.72 -9.44 1.31
CA PRO A 210 -3.15 -10.38 2.28
C PRO A 210 -4.16 -10.68 3.41
N VAL A 211 -5.24 -11.39 3.06
CA VAL A 211 -6.38 -11.67 3.97
C VAL A 211 -6.02 -12.52 5.19
N ARG A 212 -4.90 -13.23 5.15
CA ARG A 212 -4.32 -13.90 6.32
C ARG A 212 -3.35 -12.96 7.02
N ALA A 213 -3.72 -12.48 8.20
CA ALA A 213 -2.82 -11.72 9.07
C ALA A 213 -1.66 -12.61 9.55
N VAL A 214 -0.42 -12.11 9.48
CA VAL A 214 0.79 -12.87 9.84
C VAL A 214 1.73 -11.97 10.62
N ALA A 215 1.99 -12.27 11.90
CA ALA A 215 2.88 -11.46 12.72
C ALA A 215 4.32 -11.48 12.18
N ASN A 216 4.90 -12.68 12.09
CA ASN A 216 6.23 -12.90 11.54
C ASN A 216 6.13 -13.25 10.05
N TYR A 217 6.30 -12.27 9.16
CA TYR A 217 5.96 -12.42 7.74
C TYR A 217 7.17 -12.65 6.84
N GLN A 218 7.82 -13.81 7.03
CA GLN A 218 8.93 -14.29 6.19
C GLN A 218 8.51 -14.49 4.73
N GLY A 219 7.25 -14.89 4.50
CA GLY A 219 6.70 -15.18 3.17
C GLY A 219 6.81 -14.03 2.18
N TYR A 220 6.85 -12.78 2.67
CA TYR A 220 7.10 -11.61 1.84
C TYR A 220 8.47 -11.71 1.14
N ASN A 221 9.52 -11.90 1.92
CA ASN A 221 10.89 -11.95 1.41
C ASN A 221 11.20 -13.26 0.67
N ASP A 222 10.47 -14.33 0.97
CA ASP A 222 10.55 -15.58 0.19
C ASP A 222 10.04 -15.40 -1.24
N VAL A 223 8.96 -14.64 -1.43
CA VAL A 223 8.47 -14.29 -2.77
C VAL A 223 9.43 -13.33 -3.47
N VAL A 224 10.04 -12.40 -2.74
CA VAL A 224 11.12 -11.56 -3.30
C VAL A 224 12.29 -12.41 -3.82
N ALA A 225 12.74 -13.41 -3.05
CA ALA A 225 13.77 -14.33 -3.50
C ALA A 225 13.32 -15.20 -4.69
N TYR A 226 12.03 -15.55 -4.79
CA TYR A 226 11.46 -16.18 -5.98
C TYR A 226 11.54 -15.25 -7.20
N SER A 227 11.14 -14.00 -7.05
CA SER A 227 11.11 -13.02 -8.12
C SER A 227 12.51 -12.75 -8.69
N LEU A 228 13.53 -12.65 -7.84
CA LEU A 228 14.93 -12.46 -8.29
C LEU A 228 15.49 -13.60 -9.14
N ARG A 229 14.95 -14.83 -8.99
CA ARG A 229 15.39 -16.01 -9.76
C ARG A 229 14.48 -16.38 -10.94
N ALA A 230 13.33 -15.71 -11.08
CA ALA A 230 12.33 -16.06 -12.08
C ALA A 230 12.77 -15.58 -13.48
N GLU A 231 13.21 -16.51 -14.32
CA GLU A 231 13.80 -16.21 -15.64
C GLU A 231 12.81 -15.53 -16.60
N ASP A 232 11.53 -15.85 -16.50
CA ASP A 232 10.47 -15.34 -17.36
C ASP A 232 10.18 -13.85 -17.17
N ILE A 233 10.61 -13.27 -16.06
CA ILE A 233 10.56 -11.83 -15.77
C ILE A 233 11.95 -11.17 -15.73
N GLY A 234 12.97 -11.86 -16.26
CA GLY A 234 14.34 -11.37 -16.35
C GLY A 234 15.17 -11.52 -15.07
N GLY A 235 14.72 -12.34 -14.12
CA GLY A 235 15.52 -12.82 -13.01
C GLY A 235 16.50 -13.92 -13.42
N SER A 236 17.36 -14.33 -12.50
CA SER A 236 18.27 -15.48 -12.67
C SER A 236 18.79 -15.97 -11.32
N GLN A 237 19.31 -17.20 -11.28
CA GLN A 237 19.98 -17.70 -10.06
C GLN A 237 21.17 -16.80 -9.70
N ASP A 238 21.95 -16.35 -10.69
CA ASP A 238 23.08 -15.43 -10.48
C ASP A 238 22.63 -14.07 -9.90
N CYS A 239 21.46 -13.56 -10.29
CA CYS A 239 20.90 -12.34 -9.74
C CYS A 239 20.60 -12.51 -8.24
N LEU A 240 19.89 -13.58 -7.87
CA LEU A 240 19.59 -13.91 -6.48
C LEU A 240 20.87 -14.08 -5.65
N ASP A 241 21.86 -14.79 -6.18
CA ASP A 241 23.12 -15.06 -5.48
C ASP A 241 23.97 -13.80 -5.33
N SER A 242 23.98 -12.91 -6.33
CA SER A 242 24.62 -11.60 -6.23
C SER A 242 23.99 -10.73 -5.14
N VAL A 243 22.65 -10.67 -5.08
CA VAL A 243 21.95 -9.94 -4.00
C VAL A 243 22.31 -10.51 -2.63
N ARG A 244 22.26 -11.84 -2.47
CA ARG A 244 22.62 -12.50 -1.21
C ARG A 244 24.06 -12.22 -0.79
N ALA A 245 25.01 -12.29 -1.73
CA ALA A 245 26.41 -11.98 -1.47
C ALA A 245 26.58 -10.54 -1.01
N ALA A 246 25.92 -9.59 -1.67
CA ALA A 246 26.01 -8.17 -1.32
C ALA A 246 25.49 -7.87 0.10
N PHE A 247 24.33 -8.42 0.48
CA PHE A 247 23.77 -8.22 1.82
C PHE A 247 24.55 -8.95 2.92
N ALA A 248 25.11 -10.13 2.61
CA ALA A 248 26.00 -10.85 3.52
C ALA A 248 27.25 -10.02 3.82
N GLU A 249 27.87 -9.44 2.79
CA GLU A 249 29.04 -8.58 2.92
C GLU A 249 28.70 -7.28 3.68
N LEU A 250 27.61 -6.59 3.31
CA LEU A 250 27.14 -5.39 4.00
C LEU A 250 26.95 -5.64 5.50
N GLY A 251 26.36 -6.78 5.87
CA GLY A 251 26.20 -7.18 7.27
C GLY A 251 27.52 -7.26 8.04
N LEU A 252 28.52 -7.93 7.46
CA LEU A 252 29.85 -8.09 8.07
C LEU A 252 30.55 -6.73 8.26
N LEU A 253 30.42 -5.84 7.28
CA LEU A 253 30.99 -4.49 7.35
C LEU A 253 30.31 -3.66 8.44
N LEU A 254 28.97 -3.69 8.52
CA LEU A 254 28.21 -2.97 9.54
C LEU A 254 28.43 -3.51 10.97
N ALA A 255 28.83 -4.77 11.10
CA ALA A 255 29.21 -5.37 12.37
C ALA A 255 30.57 -4.88 12.90
N THR A 256 31.42 -4.32 12.04
CA THR A 256 32.82 -4.00 12.35
C THR A 256 33.05 -2.49 12.38
N PRO A 257 33.35 -1.89 13.55
CA PRO A 257 33.48 -0.42 13.70
C PRO A 257 34.48 0.25 12.74
N ASP A 258 35.55 -0.44 12.38
CA ASP A 258 36.60 0.13 11.51
C ASP A 258 36.14 0.34 10.06
N ASN A 259 35.11 -0.42 9.62
CA ASN A 259 34.62 -0.39 8.24
C ASN A 259 33.51 0.65 8.01
N LEU A 260 32.95 1.23 9.08
CA LEU A 260 31.73 2.05 8.98
C LEU A 260 31.90 3.28 8.08
N ARG A 261 33.09 3.89 8.08
CA ARG A 261 33.37 5.08 7.26
C ARG A 261 33.43 4.74 5.77
N ASP A 262 33.95 3.57 5.43
CA ASP A 262 33.97 3.10 4.03
C ASP A 262 32.55 2.79 3.55
N VAL A 263 31.72 2.20 4.41
CA VAL A 263 30.29 1.96 4.11
C VAL A 263 29.53 3.29 3.96
N GLU A 264 29.77 4.27 4.84
CA GLU A 264 29.17 5.61 4.73
C GLU A 264 29.48 6.25 3.37
N ASN A 265 30.71 6.11 2.90
CA ASN A 265 31.15 6.63 1.61
C ASN A 265 30.53 5.86 0.45
N GLN A 266 30.61 4.52 0.47
CA GLN A 266 30.14 3.66 -0.62
C GLN A 266 28.63 3.81 -0.85
N PHE A 267 27.84 3.93 0.22
CA PHE A 267 26.38 4.09 0.13
C PHE A 267 25.92 5.55 0.11
N ASN A 268 26.83 6.52 0.02
CA ASN A 268 26.52 7.96 0.03
C ASN A 268 25.60 8.33 1.22
N VAL A 269 25.93 7.90 2.43
CA VAL A 269 25.13 8.19 3.64
C VAL A 269 25.14 9.69 3.93
N CYS A 270 24.01 10.26 4.35
CA CYS A 270 23.93 11.69 4.70
C CYS A 270 24.75 12.01 5.97
N ASP A 271 25.24 13.26 6.07
CA ASP A 271 25.99 13.75 7.26
C ASP A 271 27.20 12.90 7.68
N GLN A 272 28.00 12.41 6.72
CA GLN A 272 29.19 11.57 6.98
C GLN A 272 30.19 12.18 7.98
N ARG A 273 30.21 13.52 8.14
CA ARG A 273 31.05 14.20 9.15
C ARG A 273 30.62 13.90 10.58
N GLY A 274 29.35 13.57 10.79
CA GLY A 274 28.79 13.16 12.07
C GLY A 274 28.96 11.67 12.37
N HIS A 275 29.55 10.88 11.46
CA HIS A 275 29.67 9.43 11.55
C HIS A 275 28.36 8.75 11.95
N PRO A 276 27.28 8.95 11.17
CA PRO A 276 25.94 8.49 11.51
C PRO A 276 25.86 6.98 11.74
N LEU A 277 26.72 6.16 11.12
CA LEU A 277 26.73 4.71 11.34
C LEU A 277 27.38 4.29 12.65
N ASP A 278 28.03 5.19 13.41
CA ASP A 278 28.48 4.87 14.76
C ASP A 278 27.29 4.54 15.68
N VAL A 279 26.10 5.09 15.40
CA VAL A 279 24.83 4.74 16.06
C VAL A 279 24.33 3.38 15.57
N ALA A 280 24.18 2.42 16.49
CA ALA A 280 23.83 1.04 16.14
C ALA A 280 22.50 0.88 15.37
N ASN A 281 21.48 1.67 15.69
CA ASN A 281 20.20 1.62 14.97
C ASN A 281 20.32 2.16 13.54
N ASN A 282 21.15 3.16 13.30
CA ASN A 282 21.37 3.71 11.96
C ASN A 282 21.99 2.67 11.02
N ARG A 283 22.77 1.72 11.56
CA ARG A 283 23.29 0.58 10.78
C ARG A 283 22.16 -0.31 10.28
N LYS A 284 21.19 -0.63 11.15
CA LYS A 284 19.99 -1.41 10.75
C LYS A 284 19.21 -0.65 9.70
N LYS A 285 19.04 0.65 9.92
CA LYS A 285 18.35 1.54 9.00
C LYS A 285 18.97 1.54 7.61
N LEU A 286 20.30 1.57 7.50
CA LEU A 286 20.97 1.48 6.21
C LEU A 286 20.64 0.17 5.46
N ALA A 287 20.70 -0.97 6.14
CA ALA A 287 20.38 -2.26 5.51
C ALA A 287 18.91 -2.35 5.10
N GLU A 288 18.00 -1.79 5.90
CA GLU A 288 16.59 -1.66 5.55
C GLU A 288 16.42 -0.82 4.28
N VAL A 289 17.02 0.37 4.22
CA VAL A 289 16.97 1.22 3.03
C VAL A 289 17.57 0.52 1.81
N ALA A 290 18.66 -0.23 2.00
CA ALA A 290 19.25 -1.03 0.94
C ALA A 290 18.27 -2.09 0.41
N SER A 291 17.53 -2.78 1.28
CA SER A 291 16.50 -3.74 0.85
C SER A 291 15.34 -3.06 0.11
N MET A 292 15.02 -1.80 0.45
CA MET A 292 13.99 -1.00 -0.21
C MET A 292 14.40 -0.47 -1.59
N ALA A 293 15.66 -0.68 -2.02
CA ALA A 293 16.10 -0.40 -3.38
C ALA A 293 15.56 -1.40 -4.40
N PHE A 294 14.96 -2.50 -3.94
CA PHE A 294 14.40 -3.53 -4.79
C PHE A 294 12.87 -3.41 -4.87
N THR A 295 12.37 -2.81 -5.95
CA THR A 295 10.97 -2.34 -6.12
C THR A 295 10.00 -3.43 -6.62
N PHE A 296 9.92 -4.58 -5.94
CA PHE A 296 9.12 -5.73 -6.41
C PHE A 296 7.60 -5.48 -6.45
N GLN A 297 7.07 -4.72 -5.50
CA GLN A 297 5.65 -4.36 -5.48
C GLN A 297 5.25 -3.46 -6.66
N GLU A 298 6.21 -2.73 -7.24
CA GLU A 298 6.01 -1.78 -8.34
C GLU A 298 6.57 -2.32 -9.68
N ASN A 299 6.75 -3.64 -9.80
CA ASN A 299 7.32 -4.22 -11.03
C ASN A 299 6.45 -3.88 -12.24
N ASP A 300 6.97 -2.99 -13.10
CA ASP A 300 6.39 -2.64 -14.39
C ASP A 300 7.33 -3.14 -15.50
N MET A 301 6.93 -4.21 -16.19
CA MET A 301 7.71 -4.81 -17.27
C MET A 301 7.98 -3.85 -18.44
N ALA A 302 7.17 -2.80 -18.60
CA ALA A 302 7.39 -1.79 -19.63
C ALA A 302 8.47 -0.76 -19.25
N CYS A 303 8.84 -0.69 -17.97
CA CYS A 303 9.87 0.26 -17.54
C CYS A 303 11.26 -0.13 -18.05
N ASN A 304 12.00 0.85 -18.57
CA ASN A 304 13.31 0.64 -19.18
C ASN A 304 14.47 1.31 -18.41
N LYS A 305 14.20 2.03 -17.32
CA LYS A 305 15.22 2.67 -16.48
C LYS A 305 15.98 1.62 -15.64
N PRO A 306 17.26 1.82 -15.32
CA PRO A 306 17.95 0.93 -14.38
C PRO A 306 17.21 0.82 -13.04
N GLY A 307 17.13 -0.39 -12.49
CA GLY A 307 16.52 -0.65 -11.19
C GLY A 307 14.99 -0.51 -11.07
N CYS A 308 14.26 -0.18 -12.14
CA CYS A 308 12.82 0.10 -12.02
C CYS A 308 11.88 -1.12 -12.13
N ASN A 309 12.41 -2.26 -12.56
CA ASN A 309 11.68 -3.54 -12.58
C ASN A 309 12.69 -4.67 -12.36
N ILE A 310 12.19 -5.90 -12.17
CA ILE A 310 13.03 -7.04 -11.77
C ILE A 310 14.12 -7.34 -12.79
N ALA A 311 13.81 -7.34 -14.09
CA ALA A 311 14.81 -7.50 -15.14
C ALA A 311 15.91 -6.42 -15.08
N LYS A 312 15.53 -5.16 -14.82
CA LYS A 312 16.48 -4.04 -14.71
C LYS A 312 17.28 -4.07 -13.42
N VAL A 313 16.69 -4.50 -12.30
CA VAL A 313 17.41 -4.80 -11.06
C VAL A 313 18.46 -5.89 -11.31
N CYS A 314 18.05 -7.01 -11.90
CA CYS A 314 18.97 -8.12 -12.16
C CYS A 314 20.06 -7.74 -13.15
N SER A 315 19.78 -6.94 -14.17
CA SER A 315 20.81 -6.44 -15.07
C SER A 315 21.90 -5.62 -14.38
N VAL A 316 21.57 -4.91 -13.28
CA VAL A 316 22.57 -4.18 -12.47
C VAL A 316 23.31 -5.16 -11.57
N MET A 317 22.59 -6.05 -10.89
CA MET A 317 23.17 -6.99 -9.92
C MET A 317 24.06 -8.06 -10.57
N THR A 318 23.88 -8.37 -11.85
CA THR A 318 24.72 -9.36 -12.58
C THR A 318 25.80 -8.72 -13.46
N ASP A 319 25.90 -7.40 -13.53
CA ASP A 319 26.89 -6.71 -14.36
C ASP A 319 28.26 -6.67 -13.67
N GLU A 320 29.17 -7.56 -14.09
CA GLU A 320 30.52 -7.65 -13.54
C GLU A 320 31.39 -6.41 -13.78
N ALA A 321 31.06 -5.59 -14.78
CA ALA A 321 31.79 -4.34 -15.01
C ALA A 321 31.56 -3.30 -13.90
N ARG A 322 30.51 -3.48 -13.08
CA ARG A 322 30.19 -2.63 -11.92
C ARG A 322 30.92 -3.03 -10.64
N GLY A 323 31.82 -4.02 -10.70
CA GLY A 323 32.61 -4.44 -9.54
C GLY A 323 31.99 -5.60 -8.77
N GLN A 324 32.27 -5.67 -7.47
CA GLN A 324 31.81 -6.75 -6.60
C GLN A 324 30.31 -6.61 -6.30
N PRO A 325 29.65 -7.65 -5.77
CA PRO A 325 28.22 -7.58 -5.45
C PRO A 325 27.82 -6.40 -4.57
N LEU A 326 28.67 -6.02 -3.59
CA LEU A 326 28.42 -4.86 -2.73
C LEU A 326 28.43 -3.52 -3.50
N ASP A 327 29.32 -3.37 -4.49
CA ASP A 327 29.35 -2.18 -5.36
C ASP A 327 28.05 -2.05 -6.16
N ARG A 328 27.54 -3.18 -6.67
CA ARG A 328 26.27 -3.24 -7.41
C ARG A 328 25.07 -2.93 -6.51
N LEU A 329 25.12 -3.32 -5.24
CA LEU A 329 24.11 -2.95 -4.26
C LEU A 329 24.15 -1.44 -3.96
N ALA A 330 25.33 -0.85 -3.80
CA ALA A 330 25.48 0.59 -3.63
C ALA A 330 24.95 1.36 -4.85
N ASP A 331 25.23 0.89 -6.07
CA ASP A 331 24.64 1.41 -7.31
C ASP A 331 23.10 1.31 -7.29
N MET A 332 22.53 0.18 -6.88
CA MET A 332 21.09 0.02 -6.73
C MET A 332 20.49 1.01 -5.73
N VAL A 333 21.16 1.22 -4.60
CA VAL A 333 20.74 2.22 -3.59
C VAL A 333 20.81 3.63 -4.16
N ALA A 334 21.86 3.97 -4.92
CA ALA A 334 21.99 5.27 -5.57
C ALA A 334 20.92 5.50 -6.66
N LEU A 335 20.58 4.45 -7.44
CA LEU A 335 19.50 4.50 -8.41
C LEU A 335 18.14 4.73 -7.72
N ALA A 336 17.88 3.95 -6.67
CA ALA A 336 16.67 4.10 -5.87
C ALA A 336 16.60 5.48 -5.21
N SER A 337 17.74 6.02 -4.74
CA SER A 337 17.85 7.34 -4.13
C SER A 337 17.76 8.51 -5.10
N GLY A 338 17.70 8.26 -6.41
CA GLY A 338 17.81 9.31 -7.42
C GLY A 338 19.15 10.06 -7.35
N GLY A 339 20.18 9.44 -6.79
CA GLY A 339 21.50 10.03 -6.55
C GLY A 339 21.61 10.88 -5.28
N TYR A 340 20.53 11.04 -4.50
CA TYR A 340 20.59 11.73 -3.22
C TYR A 340 21.32 10.88 -2.17
N CYS A 341 21.82 11.53 -1.11
CA CYS A 341 22.39 10.82 0.02
C CYS A 341 21.32 10.01 0.77
N VAL A 342 21.75 8.94 1.44
CA VAL A 342 20.89 8.04 2.19
C VAL A 342 20.75 8.51 3.63
N ASP A 343 19.54 8.89 4.05
CA ASP A 343 19.23 9.24 5.43
C ASP A 343 19.06 7.96 6.27
N VAL A 344 19.92 7.80 7.26
CA VAL A 344 19.96 6.63 8.15
C VAL A 344 19.53 6.96 9.58
N ASP A 345 19.02 8.17 9.85
CA ASP A 345 18.57 8.56 11.19
C ASP A 345 17.32 7.78 11.63
N ASP A 346 17.51 6.65 12.31
CA ASP A 346 16.44 5.83 12.90
C ASP A 346 15.54 6.64 13.85
N SER A 347 16.09 7.66 14.50
CA SER A 347 15.30 8.50 15.41
C SER A 347 14.25 9.33 14.67
N ALA A 348 14.40 9.54 13.36
CA ALA A 348 13.36 10.16 12.52
C ALA A 348 12.13 9.27 12.40
N ASP A 349 12.30 7.95 12.27
CA ASP A 349 11.21 6.98 12.20
C ASP A 349 10.48 6.87 13.53
N VAL A 350 11.25 6.85 14.63
CA VAL A 350 10.68 6.92 15.98
C VAL A 350 9.87 8.20 16.16
N ARG A 351 10.38 9.37 15.72
CA ARG A 351 9.64 10.63 15.76
C ARG A 351 8.37 10.59 14.90
N ALA A 352 8.43 10.00 13.71
CA ALA A 352 7.26 9.87 12.84
C ALA A 352 6.19 8.97 13.47
N LEU A 353 6.61 7.84 14.06
CA LEU A 353 5.72 6.91 14.72
C LEU A 353 5.14 7.45 16.03
N THR A 354 5.87 8.29 16.77
CA THR A 354 5.40 8.89 18.04
C THR A 354 4.69 10.23 17.85
N ASN A 355 4.74 10.82 16.66
CA ASN A 355 4.04 12.08 16.36
C ASN A 355 2.52 11.84 16.29
N THR A 356 1.79 12.41 17.24
CA THR A 356 0.33 12.29 17.34
C THR A 356 -0.43 13.37 16.59
N THR A 357 0.23 14.26 15.84
CA THR A 357 -0.46 15.28 15.03
C THR A 357 -1.09 14.65 13.79
N LEU A 358 -2.19 15.23 13.30
CA LEU A 358 -2.85 14.76 12.08
C LEU A 358 -1.95 14.85 10.84
N LYS A 359 -1.06 15.86 10.81
CA LYS A 359 -0.19 16.12 9.67
C LYS A 359 0.95 15.08 9.62
N GLY A 360 1.00 14.33 8.51
CA GLY A 360 2.04 13.32 8.29
C GLY A 360 1.84 12.03 9.09
N GLY A 361 0.63 11.82 9.64
CA GLY A 361 0.35 10.69 10.52
C GLY A 361 0.02 9.36 9.85
N LYS A 362 0.08 9.24 8.52
CA LYS A 362 -0.32 8.02 7.80
C LYS A 362 0.45 6.78 8.25
N ALA A 363 1.77 6.91 8.36
CA ALA A 363 2.66 5.87 8.87
C ALA A 363 2.22 5.38 10.26
N ARG A 364 1.90 6.31 11.16
CA ARG A 364 1.40 6.01 12.50
C ARG A 364 0.04 5.29 12.47
N VAL A 365 -0.89 5.75 11.63
CA VAL A 365 -2.22 5.14 11.49
C VAL A 365 -2.12 3.69 11.00
N TRP A 366 -1.39 3.45 9.91
CA TRP A 366 -1.21 2.09 9.40
C TRP A 366 -0.43 1.20 10.39
N PHE A 367 0.65 1.71 10.96
CA PHE A 367 1.45 0.94 11.91
C PHE A 367 0.63 0.57 13.15
N TYR A 368 -0.28 1.42 13.62
CA TYR A 368 -1.22 1.07 14.68
C TYR A 368 -2.06 -0.16 14.33
N GLN A 369 -2.61 -0.25 13.10
CA GLN A 369 -3.35 -1.43 12.65
C GLN A 369 -2.48 -2.68 12.58
N THR A 370 -1.22 -2.57 12.15
CA THR A 370 -0.29 -3.71 12.20
C THR A 370 -0.05 -4.18 13.64
N CYS A 371 0.13 -3.27 14.59
CA CYS A 371 0.33 -3.60 16.00
C CYS A 371 -0.93 -4.18 16.67
N THR A 372 -2.12 -3.78 16.23
CA THR A 372 -3.37 -4.12 16.91
C THR A 372 -4.21 -5.19 16.23
N GLU A 373 -3.97 -5.47 14.94
CA GLU A 373 -4.78 -6.42 14.16
C GLU A 373 -3.94 -7.39 13.31
N PHE A 374 -2.95 -6.90 12.54
CA PHE A 374 -2.48 -7.68 11.39
C PHE A 374 -1.06 -8.24 11.48
N GLY A 375 -0.15 -7.55 12.16
CA GLY A 375 1.27 -7.76 11.99
C GLY A 375 1.73 -7.36 10.59
N PHE A 376 2.19 -8.31 9.80
CA PHE A 376 2.88 -8.14 8.52
C PHE A 376 4.32 -7.64 8.62
N TYR A 377 5.01 -8.04 9.67
CA TYR A 377 6.41 -7.65 9.85
C TYR A 377 7.31 -8.46 8.93
N GLN A 378 7.93 -7.77 7.98
CA GLN A 378 8.80 -8.35 6.96
C GLN A 378 10.16 -8.66 7.57
N THR A 379 10.33 -9.91 7.99
CA THR A 379 11.53 -10.40 8.68
C THR A 379 12.42 -11.19 7.75
N CYS A 380 13.68 -11.34 8.16
CA CYS A 380 14.68 -12.19 7.51
C CYS A 380 15.30 -13.08 8.59
N ASP A 381 14.56 -14.09 9.02
CA ASP A 381 15.01 -15.04 10.03
C ASP A 381 16.01 -16.05 9.44
N PRO A 382 16.88 -16.69 10.25
CA PRO A 382 17.91 -17.63 9.78
C PRO A 382 17.42 -18.76 8.86
N ASP A 383 16.19 -19.23 9.07
CA ASP A 383 15.61 -20.37 8.33
C ASP A 383 14.69 -19.91 7.17
N SER A 384 14.68 -18.61 6.85
CA SER A 384 13.89 -18.05 5.74
C SER A 384 14.66 -18.05 4.41
N HIS A 385 13.96 -17.88 3.29
CA HIS A 385 14.61 -17.69 1.98
C HIS A 385 14.97 -16.23 1.70
N CYS A 386 14.85 -15.35 2.69
CA CYS A 386 15.09 -13.92 2.52
C CYS A 386 16.45 -13.62 1.86
N PRO A 387 16.48 -12.82 0.77
CA PRO A 387 17.73 -12.51 0.07
C PRO A 387 18.53 -11.38 0.73
N PHE A 388 17.94 -10.67 1.68
CA PHE A 388 18.54 -9.53 2.40
C PHE A 388 19.21 -9.92 3.71
N THR A 389 19.38 -11.21 3.93
CA THR A 389 19.99 -11.79 5.13
C THR A 389 21.38 -11.19 5.39
N SER A 390 21.52 -10.46 6.49
CA SER A 390 22.78 -9.90 6.97
C SER A 390 23.00 -10.33 8.42
N LYS A 391 24.26 -10.63 8.81
CA LYS A 391 24.64 -10.85 10.22
C LYS A 391 25.36 -9.61 10.75
N PRO A 392 24.93 -9.02 11.89
CA PRO A 392 23.79 -9.41 12.72
C PRO A 392 22.43 -9.13 12.04
N TRP A 393 21.41 -9.92 12.38
CA TRP A 393 20.05 -9.81 11.82
C TRP A 393 19.46 -8.42 12.10
N MET A 394 19.10 -7.71 11.03
CA MET A 394 18.72 -6.29 11.14
C MET A 394 17.20 -6.07 11.24
N SER A 395 16.37 -6.91 10.62
CA SER A 395 14.89 -6.88 10.74
C SER A 395 14.37 -8.14 11.45
N THR A 396 14.17 -8.03 12.77
CA THR A 396 13.68 -9.11 13.64
C THR A 396 12.26 -8.86 14.12
N LEU A 397 11.51 -9.91 14.43
CA LEU A 397 10.16 -9.75 14.97
C LEU A 397 10.16 -8.95 16.29
N GLU A 398 11.14 -9.17 17.15
CA GLU A 398 11.30 -8.49 18.43
C GLU A 398 11.49 -6.99 18.25
N SER A 399 12.24 -6.53 17.24
CA SER A 399 12.38 -5.10 16.93
C SER A 399 11.05 -4.47 16.51
N TRP A 400 10.18 -5.20 15.81
CA TRP A 400 8.86 -4.70 15.43
C TRP A 400 7.92 -4.60 16.64
N TYR A 401 7.94 -5.58 17.54
CA TYR A 401 7.17 -5.51 18.79
C TYR A 401 7.65 -4.38 19.70
N ALA A 402 8.96 -4.16 19.81
CA ALA A 402 9.50 -3.03 20.56
C ALA A 402 9.02 -1.68 20.00
N GLN A 403 8.89 -1.54 18.68
CA GLN A 403 8.31 -0.35 18.07
C GLN A 403 6.81 -0.18 18.37
N CYS A 404 6.03 -1.26 18.41
CA CYS A 404 4.63 -1.21 18.83
C CYS A 404 4.45 -0.77 20.29
N GLU A 405 5.30 -1.28 21.18
CA GLU A 405 5.31 -0.88 22.57
C GLU A 405 5.73 0.59 22.71
N LEU A 406 6.77 1.01 22.02
CA LEU A 406 7.27 2.39 22.06
C LEU A 406 6.24 3.40 21.52
N ALA A 407 5.61 3.10 20.38
CA ALA A 407 4.72 4.05 19.71
C ALA A 407 3.31 4.09 20.31
N TYR A 408 2.83 2.98 20.86
CA TYR A 408 1.43 2.81 21.26
C TYR A 408 1.21 2.17 22.63
N GLY A 409 2.25 1.61 23.28
CA GLY A 409 2.09 0.81 24.48
C GLY A 409 1.45 -0.56 24.23
N VAL A 410 1.52 -1.07 22.99
CA VAL A 410 0.94 -2.36 22.61
C VAL A 410 2.00 -3.45 22.77
N GLN A 411 1.77 -4.40 23.68
CA GLN A 411 2.68 -5.50 24.00
C GLN A 411 2.14 -6.88 23.59
N ASP A 412 0.87 -6.96 23.18
CA ASP A 412 0.13 -8.21 22.95
C ASP A 412 -0.15 -8.49 21.46
N THR A 413 0.60 -7.87 20.54
CA THR A 413 0.44 -8.03 19.08
C THR A 413 0.38 -9.51 18.65
N ALA A 414 1.28 -10.35 19.20
CA ALA A 414 1.33 -11.79 18.92
C ALA A 414 -0.01 -12.51 19.21
N ALA A 415 -0.75 -12.07 20.23
CA ALA A 415 -2.04 -12.64 20.60
C ALA A 415 -3.21 -12.02 19.83
N ARG A 416 -3.03 -10.84 19.22
CA ARG A 416 -4.06 -10.14 18.44
C ARG A 416 -4.18 -10.69 17.02
N VAL A 417 -3.06 -10.99 16.36
CA VAL A 417 -3.04 -11.50 14.98
C VAL A 417 -3.92 -12.75 14.78
N PRO A 418 -3.82 -13.80 15.62
CA PRO A 418 -4.70 -14.96 15.52
C PRO A 418 -6.19 -14.62 15.71
N ARG A 419 -6.53 -13.58 16.50
CA ARG A 419 -7.93 -13.16 16.70
C ARG A 419 -8.49 -12.51 15.45
N SER A 420 -7.70 -11.71 14.74
CA SER A 420 -8.08 -11.16 13.43
C SER A 420 -8.36 -12.28 12.43
N ASN A 421 -7.46 -13.28 12.36
CA ASN A 421 -7.68 -14.45 11.51
C ASN A 421 -8.92 -15.25 11.91
N ALA A 422 -9.15 -15.50 13.20
CA ALA A 422 -10.35 -16.18 13.67
C ALA A 422 -11.63 -15.38 13.34
N HIS A 423 -11.56 -14.05 13.38
CA HIS A 423 -12.69 -13.21 13.05
C HIS A 423 -12.98 -13.22 11.53
N TYR A 424 -11.96 -13.16 10.68
CA TYR A 424 -12.13 -13.02 9.23
C TYR A 424 -12.04 -14.33 8.44
N GLY A 425 -11.64 -15.43 9.07
CA GLY A 425 -11.47 -16.74 8.45
C GLY A 425 -10.06 -17.04 7.91
N GLY A 426 -9.13 -16.08 8.00
CA GLY A 426 -7.73 -16.27 7.59
C GLY A 426 -7.58 -16.77 6.15
N ASP A 427 -6.94 -17.92 5.97
CA ASP A 427 -6.74 -18.59 4.67
C ASP A 427 -7.97 -19.40 4.20
N ARG A 428 -9.02 -19.52 5.02
CA ARG A 428 -10.22 -20.30 4.74
C ARG A 428 -11.50 -19.55 5.13
N PRO A 429 -11.77 -18.36 4.59
CA PRO A 429 -13.02 -17.67 4.83
C PRO A 429 -14.20 -18.50 4.29
N ALA A 430 -15.25 -18.64 5.09
CA ALA A 430 -16.49 -19.34 4.72
C ALA A 430 -17.42 -18.44 3.87
N GLY A 431 -16.85 -17.69 2.92
CA GLY A 431 -17.55 -16.76 2.05
C GLY A 431 -18.04 -17.37 0.73
N SER A 432 -18.72 -16.55 -0.07
CA SER A 432 -19.11 -16.88 -1.45
C SER A 432 -19.11 -15.62 -2.31
N ARG A 433 -18.93 -15.78 -3.62
CA ARG A 433 -18.87 -14.66 -4.58
C ARG A 433 -17.76 -13.67 -4.23
N ILE A 434 -16.60 -14.19 -3.84
CA ILE A 434 -15.39 -13.41 -3.59
C ILE A 434 -14.32 -13.93 -4.56
N LEU A 435 -13.84 -13.07 -5.46
CA LEU A 435 -12.73 -13.37 -6.36
C LEU A 435 -11.44 -12.84 -5.73
N PHE A 436 -10.46 -13.72 -5.54
CA PHE A 436 -9.13 -13.36 -5.07
C PHE A 436 -8.13 -13.35 -6.23
N ALA A 437 -7.69 -12.18 -6.68
CA ALA A 437 -6.67 -12.05 -7.72
C ALA A 437 -5.34 -11.65 -7.10
N ASN A 438 -4.23 -12.27 -7.50
CA ASN A 438 -2.90 -12.02 -6.93
C ASN A 438 -1.85 -11.91 -8.05
N GLY A 439 -0.86 -11.02 -7.88
CA GLY A 439 0.29 -10.98 -8.77
C GLY A 439 1.20 -12.17 -8.50
N GLU A 440 1.83 -12.73 -9.53
CA GLU A 440 2.82 -13.79 -9.33
C GLU A 440 4.05 -13.27 -8.59
N VAL A 441 4.50 -12.06 -8.88
CA VAL A 441 5.75 -11.53 -8.29
C VAL A 441 5.47 -10.58 -7.12
N ASP A 442 4.19 -10.41 -6.77
CA ASP A 442 3.74 -9.64 -5.62
C ASP A 442 4.11 -10.33 -4.30
N PRO A 443 4.99 -9.75 -3.47
CA PRO A 443 5.36 -10.31 -2.17
C PRO A 443 4.18 -10.52 -1.21
N TRP A 444 3.09 -9.76 -1.34
CA TRP A 444 1.90 -9.92 -0.50
C TRP A 444 1.10 -11.19 -0.78
N ARG A 445 1.32 -11.85 -1.93
CA ARG A 445 0.58 -13.06 -2.30
C ARG A 445 0.74 -14.21 -1.30
N ALA A 446 1.86 -14.26 -0.56
CA ALA A 446 2.12 -15.32 0.43
C ALA A 446 1.18 -15.25 1.66
N ALA A 447 0.49 -14.13 1.85
CA ALA A 447 -0.56 -13.96 2.86
C ALA A 447 -1.97 -13.90 2.25
N SER A 448 -2.12 -14.17 0.94
CA SER A 448 -3.41 -14.16 0.24
C SER A 448 -3.93 -15.57 -0.08
N ILE A 449 -5.12 -15.63 -0.66
CA ILE A 449 -5.74 -16.84 -1.21
C ILE A 449 -5.33 -16.94 -2.69
N THR A 450 -4.41 -17.85 -2.99
CA THR A 450 -3.87 -18.07 -4.35
C THR A 450 -4.43 -19.32 -5.01
N THR A 451 -5.19 -20.14 -4.28
CA THR A 451 -5.87 -21.33 -4.79
C THR A 451 -7.37 -21.18 -4.57
N SER A 452 -8.16 -21.53 -5.57
CA SER A 452 -9.62 -21.39 -5.51
C SER A 452 -10.19 -22.18 -4.34
N LEU A 453 -11.06 -21.53 -3.56
CA LEU A 453 -11.87 -22.15 -2.53
C LEU A 453 -13.29 -22.39 -3.07
N PRO A 454 -14.12 -23.23 -2.41
CA PRO A 454 -15.52 -23.40 -2.80
C PRO A 454 -16.24 -22.05 -2.93
N HIS A 455 -16.83 -21.80 -4.10
CA HIS A 455 -17.56 -20.57 -4.45
C HIS A 455 -16.76 -19.26 -4.36
N GLN A 456 -15.42 -19.35 -4.29
CA GLN A 456 -14.50 -18.24 -4.14
C GLN A 456 -13.28 -18.47 -5.05
N PRO A 457 -13.40 -18.12 -6.35
CA PRO A 457 -12.33 -18.34 -7.31
C PRO A 457 -11.09 -17.53 -6.96
N ALA A 458 -9.92 -18.10 -7.24
CA ALA A 458 -8.62 -17.43 -7.13
C ALA A 458 -7.90 -17.41 -8.48
N LEU A 459 -7.20 -16.32 -8.75
CA LEU A 459 -6.41 -16.07 -9.95
C LEU A 459 -5.01 -15.61 -9.55
N VAL A 460 -3.98 -16.19 -10.15
CA VAL A 460 -2.59 -15.70 -10.04
C VAL A 460 -2.18 -15.18 -11.42
N VAL A 461 -1.86 -13.89 -11.50
CA VAL A 461 -1.51 -13.19 -12.73
C VAL A 461 0.00 -13.26 -12.93
N LYS A 462 0.42 -14.07 -13.90
CA LYS A 462 1.82 -14.35 -14.20
C LYS A 462 2.58 -13.06 -14.52
N GLY A 463 3.79 -12.91 -13.97
CA GLY A 463 4.68 -11.75 -14.09
C GLY A 463 4.19 -10.42 -13.49
N ALA A 464 2.91 -10.33 -13.12
CA ALA A 464 2.32 -9.11 -12.57
C ALA A 464 2.69 -8.92 -11.08
N SER A 465 2.86 -7.66 -10.72
CA SER A 465 3.10 -7.22 -9.34
C SER A 465 1.81 -6.83 -8.63
N HIS A 466 1.91 -5.98 -7.62
CA HIS A 466 0.86 -5.68 -6.67
C HIS A 466 -0.34 -5.05 -7.38
N HIS A 467 -1.44 -5.81 -7.45
CA HIS A 467 -2.74 -5.48 -8.04
C HIS A 467 -2.69 -4.74 -9.40
N GLN A 468 -1.73 -5.06 -10.26
CA GLN A 468 -1.46 -4.31 -11.50
C GLN A 468 -2.67 -4.23 -12.45
N TRP A 469 -3.49 -5.28 -12.52
CA TRP A 469 -4.71 -5.32 -13.34
C TRP A 469 -5.81 -4.36 -12.87
N THR A 470 -5.72 -3.84 -11.65
CA THR A 470 -6.71 -2.92 -11.09
C THR A 470 -6.52 -1.48 -11.56
N HIS A 471 -5.34 -1.12 -12.07
CA HIS A 471 -5.08 0.22 -12.59
C HIS A 471 -5.83 0.49 -13.91
N PRO A 472 -6.05 1.76 -14.27
CA PRO A 472 -6.58 2.12 -15.58
C PRO A 472 -5.78 1.44 -16.70
N PRO A 473 -6.44 0.86 -17.72
CA PRO A 473 -5.75 0.16 -18.81
C PRO A 473 -4.68 1.04 -19.49
N LYS A 474 -3.52 0.46 -19.75
CA LYS A 474 -2.41 1.10 -20.46
C LYS A 474 -2.08 0.33 -21.73
N PRO A 475 -1.63 1.01 -22.81
CA PRO A 475 -1.14 0.33 -24.01
C PRO A 475 0.06 -0.60 -23.78
N THR A 476 0.74 -0.45 -22.64
CA THR A 476 1.91 -1.21 -22.23
C THR A 476 1.59 -2.37 -21.29
N ASP A 477 0.31 -2.61 -20.98
CA ASP A 477 -0.09 -3.74 -20.16
C ASP A 477 0.24 -5.06 -20.88
N THR A 478 0.71 -6.07 -20.14
CA THR A 478 1.06 -7.36 -20.72
C THR A 478 -0.19 -8.19 -21.02
N ALA A 479 -0.02 -9.23 -21.84
CA ALA A 479 -1.11 -10.14 -22.21
C ALA A 479 -1.75 -10.75 -20.96
N GLU A 480 -0.96 -11.16 -19.97
CA GLU A 480 -1.42 -11.76 -18.72
C GLU A 480 -2.26 -10.80 -17.88
N VAL A 481 -1.90 -9.51 -17.85
CA VAL A 481 -2.68 -8.47 -17.16
C VAL A 481 -4.01 -8.23 -17.89
N ILE A 482 -4.01 -8.25 -19.23
CA ILE A 482 -5.23 -8.12 -20.04
C ILE A 482 -6.16 -9.32 -19.81
N GLU A 483 -5.63 -10.54 -19.94
CA GLU A 483 -6.36 -11.79 -19.70
C GLU A 483 -6.93 -11.85 -18.27
N ALA A 484 -6.19 -11.36 -17.27
CA ALA A 484 -6.69 -11.28 -15.91
C ALA A 484 -7.91 -10.35 -15.78
N ARG A 485 -7.91 -9.20 -16.46
CA ARG A 485 -9.07 -8.30 -16.47
C ARG A 485 -10.27 -8.95 -17.14
N GLU A 486 -10.06 -9.65 -18.24
CA GLU A 486 -11.11 -10.39 -18.94
C GLU A 486 -11.71 -11.48 -18.05
N ALA A 487 -10.88 -12.30 -17.40
CA ALA A 487 -11.33 -13.36 -16.49
C ALA A 487 -12.11 -12.81 -15.28
N ILE A 488 -11.66 -11.71 -14.68
CA ILE A 488 -12.37 -11.05 -13.57
C ILE A 488 -13.72 -10.51 -14.05
N THR A 489 -13.75 -9.87 -15.22
CA THR A 489 -14.96 -9.32 -15.84
C THR A 489 -15.97 -10.42 -16.15
N GLU A 490 -15.52 -11.52 -16.77
CA GLU A 490 -16.35 -12.68 -17.09
C GLU A 490 -16.94 -13.31 -15.83
N GLN A 491 -16.12 -13.52 -14.79
CA GLN A 491 -16.59 -14.09 -13.54
C GLN A 491 -17.63 -13.19 -12.83
N LEU A 492 -17.43 -11.86 -12.86
CA LEU A 492 -18.43 -10.93 -12.31
C LEU A 492 -19.72 -10.94 -13.14
N ASN A 493 -19.62 -10.93 -14.47
CA ASN A 493 -20.77 -11.01 -15.37
C ASN A 493 -21.59 -12.25 -15.06
N LYS A 494 -20.94 -13.41 -14.95
CA LYS A 494 -21.59 -14.66 -14.57
C LYS A 494 -22.38 -14.53 -13.25
N TRP A 495 -21.79 -13.92 -12.23
CA TRP A 495 -22.51 -13.72 -10.96
C TRP A 495 -23.70 -12.76 -11.10
N LEU A 496 -23.58 -11.69 -11.87
CA LEU A 496 -24.66 -10.73 -12.07
C LEU A 496 -25.80 -11.32 -12.93
N ASP A 497 -25.48 -12.13 -13.94
CA ASP A 497 -26.46 -12.81 -14.79
C ASP A 497 -27.22 -13.90 -14.01
N ASP A 498 -26.53 -14.64 -13.13
CA ASP A 498 -27.13 -15.67 -12.26
C ASP A 498 -28.15 -15.07 -11.28
N MET A 499 -28.10 -13.77 -10.98
CA MET A 499 -29.05 -13.09 -10.08
C MET A 499 -30.49 -13.20 -10.58
N GLY A 500 -30.70 -13.08 -11.90
CA GLY A 500 -32.03 -13.20 -12.51
C GLY A 500 -32.61 -14.61 -12.47
N ASN A 501 -31.77 -15.62 -12.20
CA ASN A 501 -32.13 -17.04 -12.13
C ASN A 501 -32.18 -17.58 -10.70
N ASP A 502 -31.76 -16.79 -9.70
CA ASP A 502 -31.80 -17.14 -8.27
C ASP A 502 -33.20 -16.82 -7.72
N ASP A 503 -34.20 -17.57 -8.19
CA ASP A 503 -35.64 -17.44 -7.90
C ASP A 503 -35.95 -17.83 -6.42
N GLY A 504 -35.40 -17.06 -5.47
CA GLY A 504 -35.70 -17.19 -4.06
C GLY A 504 -35.11 -18.42 -3.36
N ARG A 505 -33.89 -18.86 -3.71
CA ARG A 505 -33.15 -19.77 -2.80
C ARG A 505 -32.92 -19.03 -1.49
N LYS A 506 -33.72 -19.43 -0.50
CA LYS A 506 -33.66 -18.98 0.90
C LYS A 506 -32.20 -18.83 1.35
N PRO A 507 -31.91 -17.85 2.23
CA PRO A 507 -30.67 -17.85 2.99
C PRO A 507 -30.43 -19.27 3.50
N ILE A 508 -29.24 -19.81 3.26
CA ILE A 508 -28.81 -21.03 3.93
C ILE A 508 -28.96 -20.74 5.42
N ASP A 509 -29.92 -21.40 6.06
CA ASP A 509 -30.09 -21.35 7.51
C ASP A 509 -28.75 -21.80 8.12
N LEU A 510 -28.00 -20.82 8.63
CA LEU A 510 -26.79 -21.07 9.42
C LEU A 510 -27.29 -21.56 10.79
N ILE A 511 -27.15 -22.87 11.03
CA ILE A 511 -27.28 -23.49 12.36
C ILE A 511 -26.06 -23.10 13.20
#